data_AF-A0A517PI44-F1
#
_entry.id   AF-A0A517PI44-F1
#
_cell.length_a   1.000
_cell.length_b   1.000
_cell.length_c   1.000
_cell.angle_alpha   90.00
_cell.angle_beta   90.00
_cell.angle_gamma   90.00
#
_symmetry.space_group_name_H-M   'P 1'
#
loop_
_entity.id
_entity.type
_entity.pdbx_description
1 polymer ?
#
loop_
_entity_poly.entity_id
_entity_poly.type
_entity_poly.pdbx_seq_one_letter_code
_entity_poly.pdbx_strand_id
1 'polypeptide(L)'
;MDNEQHPTDISDDLHVKFLHVFTQHRNQIYSYIFSLLPHRDDAEDVFQRTSLILWKKFPEYDESSSFFSWACGVAFYEVKNFIRVAQRKRLQFREDVIEQLADERAGIPQLKLDQRASTLQECIKKLKDKDRELINQVYREQTPVKELADAAGAAIQTLYNRLNQIRRQLTHCIERTLSYTGEGK
;
A
#
# COMPACT_ATOMS: atom_id res chain seq x y z
N MET A 1 39.87 -19.48 33.36
CA MET A 1 39.62 -18.19 32.70
C MET A 1 39.80 -18.47 31.22
N ASP A 2 38.76 -18.98 30.58
CA ASP A 2 38.74 -19.14 29.13
C ASP A 2 37.45 -18.46 28.66
N ASN A 3 37.67 -17.44 27.83
CA ASN A 3 36.68 -16.49 27.35
C ASN A 3 35.96 -17.13 26.16
N GLU A 4 34.78 -17.70 26.38
CA GLU A 4 33.87 -18.08 25.30
C GLU A 4 33.29 -16.81 24.66
N GLN A 5 33.91 -16.34 23.58
CA GLN A 5 33.29 -15.36 22.70
C GLN A 5 32.09 -16.00 21.99
N HIS A 6 30.90 -15.53 22.37
CA HIS A 6 29.61 -15.96 21.84
C HIS A 6 29.40 -15.35 20.43
N PRO A 7 29.11 -16.11 19.36
CA PRO A 7 28.98 -15.60 17.99
C PRO A 7 27.64 -14.88 17.68
N THR A 8 26.88 -14.45 18.69
CA THR A 8 25.46 -14.06 18.56
C THR A 8 25.23 -12.58 18.26
N ASP A 9 26.23 -11.69 18.47
CA ASP A 9 26.03 -10.23 18.36
C ASP A 9 25.83 -9.69 16.92
N ILE A 10 26.41 -10.33 15.90
CA ILE A 10 26.37 -9.81 14.52
C ILE A 10 24.98 -10.00 13.89
N SER A 11 24.30 -11.10 14.23
CA SER A 11 22.96 -11.39 13.73
C SER A 11 21.91 -10.44 14.30
N ASP A 12 22.09 -10.01 15.56
CA ASP A 12 21.16 -9.12 16.23
C ASP A 12 21.25 -7.68 15.72
N ASP A 13 22.44 -7.16 15.43
CA ASP A 13 22.62 -5.82 14.83
C ASP A 13 22.02 -5.73 13.42
N LEU A 14 22.28 -6.73 12.57
CA LEU A 14 21.71 -6.78 11.22
C LEU A 14 20.18 -6.87 11.24
N HIS A 15 19.65 -7.67 12.16
CA HIS A 15 18.21 -7.81 12.35
C HIS A 15 17.56 -6.48 12.79
N VAL A 16 18.16 -5.78 13.75
CA VAL A 16 17.67 -4.46 14.20
C VAL A 16 17.72 -3.45 13.05
N LYS A 17 18.81 -3.40 12.29
CA LYS A 17 18.94 -2.51 11.12
C LYS A 17 17.87 -2.79 10.07
N PHE A 18 17.67 -4.06 9.72
CA PHE A 18 16.63 -4.46 8.78
C PHE A 18 15.25 -4.03 9.28
N LEU A 19 14.90 -4.37 10.52
CA LEU A 19 13.59 -4.01 11.07
C LEU A 19 13.37 -2.50 11.09
N HIS A 20 14.39 -1.72 11.42
CA HIS A 20 14.31 -0.26 11.42
C HIS A 20 13.93 0.29 10.03
N VAL A 21 14.68 -0.07 9.00
CA VAL A 21 14.43 0.43 7.64
C VAL A 21 13.17 -0.20 7.03
N PHE A 22 12.95 -1.50 7.23
CA PHE A 22 11.79 -2.20 6.69
C PHE A 22 10.47 -1.67 7.25
N THR A 23 10.39 -1.41 8.56
CA THR A 23 9.15 -0.89 9.17
C THR A 23 8.79 0.52 8.68
N GLN A 24 9.78 1.35 8.38
CA GLN A 24 9.59 2.68 7.79
C GLN A 24 8.99 2.60 6.37
N HIS A 25 9.40 1.60 5.58
CA HIS A 25 8.95 1.43 4.19
C HIS A 25 7.82 0.43 4.00
N ARG A 26 7.42 -0.29 5.06
CA ARG A 26 6.44 -1.38 5.03
C ARG A 26 5.17 -1.04 4.25
N ASN A 27 4.56 0.08 4.60
CA ASN A 27 3.30 0.53 4.00
C ASN A 27 3.48 0.98 2.54
N GLN A 28 4.64 1.55 2.20
CA GLN A 28 4.95 1.95 0.82
C GLN A 28 5.12 0.71 -0.07
N ILE A 29 5.88 -0.28 0.41
CA ILE A 29 6.10 -1.55 -0.30
C ILE A 29 4.77 -2.29 -0.49
N TYR A 30 3.95 -2.39 0.57
CA TYR A 30 2.63 -2.99 0.46
C TYR A 30 1.73 -2.26 -0.53
N SER A 31 1.71 -0.91 -0.49
CA SER A 31 0.89 -0.11 -1.41
C SER A 31 1.35 -0.26 -2.86
N TYR A 32 2.67 -0.39 -3.09
CA TYR A 32 3.23 -0.70 -4.39
C TYR A 32 2.73 -2.07 -4.89
N ILE A 33 2.88 -3.13 -4.10
CA ILE A 33 2.40 -4.48 -4.46
C ILE A 33 0.89 -4.50 -4.71
N PHE A 34 0.12 -3.88 -3.82
CA PHE A 34 -1.34 -3.80 -3.93
C PHE A 34 -1.79 -3.06 -5.19
N SER A 35 -1.01 -2.10 -5.68
CA SER A 35 -1.32 -1.42 -6.94
C SER A 35 -1.16 -2.30 -8.18
N LEU A 36 -0.39 -3.39 -8.08
CA LEU A 36 -0.09 -4.31 -9.17
C LEU A 36 -0.99 -5.56 -9.17
N LEU A 37 -1.80 -5.75 -8.14
CA LEU A 37 -2.63 -6.94 -7.95
C LEU A 37 -4.11 -6.58 -7.72
N PRO A 38 -5.05 -7.34 -8.30
CA PRO A 38 -6.48 -7.02 -8.22
C PRO A 38 -7.12 -7.36 -6.87
N HIS A 39 -6.50 -8.24 -6.08
CA HIS A 39 -7.07 -8.78 -4.84
C HIS A 39 -6.16 -8.47 -3.64
N ARG A 40 -6.78 -8.09 -2.52
CA ARG A 40 -6.08 -7.74 -1.28
C ARG A 40 -5.33 -8.93 -0.70
N ASP A 41 -5.96 -10.10 -0.66
CA ASP A 41 -5.39 -11.32 -0.09
C ASP A 41 -4.14 -11.75 -0.89
N ASP A 42 -4.23 -11.69 -2.23
CA ASP A 42 -3.10 -11.96 -3.12
C ASP A 42 -1.94 -10.97 -2.86
N ALA A 43 -2.24 -9.69 -2.66
CA ALA A 43 -1.24 -8.68 -2.35
C ALA A 43 -0.58 -8.89 -0.96
N GLU A 44 -1.34 -9.36 0.02
CA GLU A 44 -0.83 -9.70 1.35
C GLU A 44 0.12 -10.90 1.30
N ASP A 45 -0.25 -11.95 0.56
CA ASP A 45 0.60 -13.13 0.35
C ASP A 45 1.91 -12.78 -0.39
N VAL A 46 1.83 -11.91 -1.41
CA VAL A 46 3.01 -11.42 -2.14
C VAL A 46 3.87 -10.53 -1.25
N PHE A 47 3.27 -9.67 -0.44
CA PHE A 47 3.98 -8.82 0.51
C PHE A 47 4.73 -9.65 1.56
N GLN A 48 4.12 -10.68 2.13
CA GLN A 48 4.78 -11.57 3.10
C GLN A 48 6.00 -12.27 2.48
N ARG A 49 5.85 -12.84 1.27
CA ARG A 49 6.97 -13.47 0.55
C ARG A 49 8.07 -12.47 0.22
N THR A 50 7.70 -11.29 -0.28
CA THR A 50 8.63 -10.19 -0.55
C THR A 50 9.42 -9.84 0.71
N SER A 51 8.76 -9.71 1.86
CA SER A 51 9.40 -9.37 3.14
C SER A 51 10.47 -10.40 3.54
N LEU A 52 10.20 -11.69 3.34
CA LEU A 52 11.17 -12.77 3.59
C LEU A 52 12.36 -12.72 2.62
N ILE A 53 12.12 -12.39 1.35
CA ILE A 53 13.19 -12.25 0.35
C ILE A 53 14.06 -11.04 0.67
N LEU A 54 13.45 -9.91 1.06
CA LEU A 54 14.16 -8.70 1.47
C LEU A 54 15.06 -8.99 2.67
N TRP A 55 14.56 -9.69 3.69
CA TRP A 55 15.39 -10.09 4.83
C TRP A 55 16.59 -10.94 4.39
N LYS A 56 16.35 -11.97 3.57
CA LYS A 56 17.43 -12.86 3.09
C LYS A 56 18.48 -12.13 2.26
N LYS A 57 18.08 -11.11 1.50
CA LYS A 57 18.96 -10.30 0.64
C LYS A 57 19.48 -9.03 1.30
N PHE A 58 19.06 -8.72 2.52
CA PHE A 58 19.47 -7.52 3.22
C PHE A 58 20.99 -7.40 3.43
N PRO A 59 21.77 -8.48 3.64
CA PRO A 59 23.23 -8.38 3.65
C PRO A 59 23.85 -7.85 2.34
N GLU A 60 23.14 -7.97 1.22
CA GLU A 60 23.59 -7.53 -0.12
C GLU A 60 23.06 -6.13 -0.47
N TYR A 61 22.25 -5.52 0.40
CA TYR A 61 21.66 -4.21 0.16
C TYR A 61 22.74 -3.12 0.29
N ASP A 62 22.87 -2.32 -0.77
CA ASP A 62 23.72 -1.15 -0.79
C ASP A 62 23.01 0.03 -0.10
N GLU A 63 23.47 0.39 1.10
CA GLU A 63 22.95 1.50 1.90
C GLU A 63 23.07 2.86 1.22
N SER A 64 23.89 3.01 0.17
CA SER A 64 23.95 4.24 -0.63
C SER A 64 22.75 4.41 -1.56
N SER A 65 21.98 3.34 -1.80
CA SER A 65 20.78 3.33 -2.62
C SER A 65 19.50 3.54 -1.80
N SER A 66 18.38 3.83 -2.46
CA SER A 66 17.09 3.91 -1.77
C SER A 66 16.56 2.51 -1.45
N PHE A 67 16.34 2.22 -0.17
CA PHE A 67 15.74 0.95 0.28
C PHE A 67 14.41 0.68 -0.41
N PHE A 68 13.55 1.71 -0.55
CA PHE A 68 12.28 1.57 -1.24
C PHE A 68 12.46 1.18 -2.71
N SER A 69 13.40 1.80 -3.42
CA SER A 69 13.65 1.49 -4.84
C SER A 69 14.16 0.06 -5.02
N TRP A 70 15.10 -0.36 -4.16
CA TRP A 70 15.59 -1.74 -4.12
C TRP A 70 14.45 -2.74 -3.80
N ALA A 71 13.63 -2.41 -2.81
CA ALA A 71 12.50 -3.24 -2.40
C ALA A 71 11.42 -3.36 -3.48
N CYS A 72 11.13 -2.29 -4.24
CA CYS A 72 10.24 -2.34 -5.39
C CYS A 72 10.74 -3.31 -6.46
N GLY A 73 12.05 -3.37 -6.71
CA GLY A 73 12.63 -4.35 -7.63
C GLY A 73 12.34 -5.80 -7.19
N VAL A 74 12.57 -6.11 -5.91
CA VAL A 74 12.25 -7.44 -5.35
C VAL A 74 10.75 -7.73 -5.43
N ALA A 75 9.92 -6.77 -5.01
CA ALA A 75 8.47 -6.88 -5.01
C ALA A 75 7.91 -7.11 -6.41
N PHE A 76 8.43 -6.40 -7.41
CA PHE A 76 8.02 -6.51 -8.81
C PHE A 76 8.22 -7.92 -9.36
N TYR A 77 9.40 -8.52 -9.12
CA TYR A 77 9.65 -9.90 -9.54
C TYR A 77 8.78 -10.91 -8.79
N GLU A 78 8.47 -10.67 -7.52
CA GLU A 78 7.57 -11.55 -6.76
C GLU A 78 6.12 -11.45 -7.25
N VAL A 79 5.66 -10.25 -7.63
CA VAL A 79 4.37 -10.05 -8.30
C VAL A 79 4.32 -10.82 -9.62
N LYS A 80 5.34 -10.67 -10.49
CA LYS A 80 5.43 -11.41 -11.76
C LYS A 80 5.41 -12.92 -11.54
N ASN A 81 6.17 -13.41 -10.56
CA ASN A 81 6.21 -14.82 -10.22
C ASN A 81 4.84 -15.32 -9.72
N PHE A 82 4.18 -14.57 -8.84
CA PHE A 82 2.84 -14.89 -8.36
C PHE A 82 1.84 -15.00 -9.50
N ILE A 83 1.80 -14.01 -10.40
CA ILE A 83 0.89 -13.98 -11.54
C ILE A 83 1.16 -15.15 -12.47
N ARG A 84 2.43 -15.44 -12.80
CA ARG A 84 2.80 -16.59 -13.64
C ARG A 84 2.31 -17.92 -13.05
N VAL A 85 2.37 -18.09 -11.73
CA VAL A 85 1.88 -19.30 -11.05
C VAL A 85 0.35 -19.32 -10.98
N ALA A 86 -0.29 -18.17 -10.74
CA ALA A 86 -1.74 -18.00 -10.59
C ALA A 86 -2.51 -18.00 -11.93
N GLN A 87 -1.86 -17.69 -13.06
CA GLN A 87 -2.43 -17.64 -14.41
C GLN A 87 -3.11 -18.94 -14.86
N ARG A 88 -2.88 -20.06 -14.16
CA ARG A 88 -3.61 -21.31 -14.42
C ARG A 88 -5.06 -21.30 -13.91
N LYS A 89 -5.50 -20.32 -13.10
CA LYS A 89 -6.79 -20.39 -12.38
C LYS A 89 -7.59 -19.08 -12.18
N ARG A 90 -7.09 -17.88 -12.50
CA ARG A 90 -7.78 -16.59 -12.21
C ARG A 90 -7.59 -15.51 -13.28
N LEU A 91 -8.51 -14.55 -13.34
CA LEU A 91 -8.38 -13.30 -14.09
C LEU A 91 -7.23 -12.47 -13.47
N GLN A 92 -6.20 -12.18 -14.25
CA GLN A 92 -5.03 -11.40 -13.83
C GLN A 92 -4.77 -10.29 -14.83
N PHE A 93 -4.07 -9.23 -14.42
CA PHE A 93 -3.62 -8.19 -15.34
C PHE A 93 -2.66 -8.77 -16.38
N ARG A 94 -2.64 -8.16 -17.57
CA ARG A 94 -1.65 -8.49 -18.59
C ARG A 94 -0.28 -7.97 -18.15
N GLU A 95 0.77 -8.67 -18.57
CA GLU A 95 2.16 -8.37 -18.19
C GLU A 95 2.57 -6.92 -18.52
N ASP A 96 2.20 -6.43 -19.71
CA ASP A 96 2.48 -5.06 -20.16
C ASP A 96 1.80 -3.99 -19.28
N VAL A 97 0.62 -4.30 -18.75
CA VAL A 97 -0.09 -3.40 -17.82
C VAL A 97 0.63 -3.34 -16.48
N ILE A 98 1.16 -4.46 -15.99
CA ILE A 98 1.87 -4.54 -14.71
C ILE A 98 3.19 -3.76 -14.80
N GLU A 99 3.92 -3.90 -15.90
CA GLU A 99 5.14 -3.14 -16.17
C GLU A 99 4.87 -1.62 -16.15
N GLN A 100 3.83 -1.17 -16.86
CA GLN A 100 3.45 0.25 -16.87
C GLN A 100 3.05 0.76 -15.48
N LEU A 101 2.25 -0.01 -14.73
CA LEU A 101 1.84 0.37 -13.38
C LEU A 101 3.02 0.41 -12.41
N ALA A 102 3.97 -0.51 -12.55
CA ALA A 102 5.18 -0.57 -11.74
C ALA A 102 6.04 0.68 -11.94
N ASP A 103 6.28 1.06 -13.19
CA ASP A 103 7.04 2.27 -13.52
C ASP A 103 6.35 3.53 -13.02
N GLU A 104 5.03 3.64 -13.25
CA GLU A 104 4.25 4.78 -12.78
C GLU A 104 4.32 4.90 -11.26
N ARG A 105 4.17 3.80 -10.51
CA ARG A 105 4.19 3.84 -9.04
C ARG A 105 5.56 4.07 -8.44
N ALA A 106 6.60 3.44 -8.97
CA ALA A 106 7.97 3.68 -8.51
C ALA A 106 8.40 5.14 -8.75
N GLY A 107 7.88 5.78 -9.81
CA GLY A 107 8.20 7.16 -10.16
C GLY A 107 7.51 8.24 -9.32
N ILE A 108 6.54 7.91 -8.44
CA ILE A 108 5.84 8.92 -7.64
C ILE A 108 6.68 9.25 -6.39
N PRO A 109 7.11 10.52 -6.20
CA PRO A 109 7.80 10.94 -4.99
C PRO A 109 6.93 10.73 -3.76
N GLN A 110 7.50 10.17 -2.69
CA GLN A 110 6.81 9.96 -1.42
C GLN A 110 6.15 11.24 -0.89
N LEU A 111 6.83 12.39 -1.04
CA LEU A 111 6.28 13.69 -0.66
C LEU A 111 4.93 14.00 -1.34
N LYS A 112 4.75 13.62 -2.61
CA LYS A 112 3.46 13.81 -3.31
C LYS A 112 2.38 12.89 -2.74
N LEU A 113 2.74 11.67 -2.32
CA LEU A 113 1.81 10.74 -1.67
C LEU A 113 1.40 11.25 -0.29
N ASP A 114 2.35 11.74 0.50
CA ASP A 114 2.12 12.31 1.83
C ASP A 114 1.24 13.56 1.74
N GLN A 115 1.51 14.44 0.78
CA GLN A 115 0.68 15.62 0.52
C GLN A 115 -0.75 15.22 0.15
N ARG A 116 -0.92 14.27 -0.79
CA ARG A 116 -2.24 13.72 -1.14
C ARG A 116 -2.96 13.11 0.06
N ALA A 117 -2.25 12.35 0.89
CA ALA A 117 -2.82 11.72 2.08
C ALA A 117 -3.28 12.77 3.10
N SER A 118 -2.47 13.80 3.34
CA SER A 118 -2.83 14.92 4.22
C SER A 118 -4.06 15.67 3.69
N THR A 119 -4.08 15.99 2.40
CA THR A 119 -5.24 16.62 1.75
C THR A 119 -6.50 15.75 1.83
N LEU A 120 -6.37 14.43 1.68
CA LEU A 120 -7.49 13.51 1.86
C LEU A 120 -8.07 13.60 3.28
N GLN A 121 -7.23 13.66 4.31
CA GLN A 121 -7.71 13.82 5.70
C GLN A 121 -8.49 15.13 5.88
N GLU A 122 -8.03 16.23 5.27
CA GLU A 122 -8.77 17.50 5.29
C GLU A 122 -10.09 17.41 4.52
N CYS A 123 -10.11 16.75 3.37
CA CYS A 123 -11.31 16.57 2.57
C CYS A 123 -12.36 15.67 3.26
N ILE A 124 -11.93 14.64 3.99
CA ILE A 124 -12.81 13.80 4.81
C ILE A 124 -13.50 14.64 5.90
N LYS A 125 -12.80 15.60 6.51
CA LYS A 125 -13.41 16.51 7.51
C LYS A 125 -14.51 17.40 6.94
N LYS A 126 -14.53 17.64 5.62
CA LYS A 126 -15.54 18.44 4.92
C LYS A 126 -16.78 17.64 4.52
N LEU A 127 -16.76 16.31 4.67
CA LEU A 127 -17.92 15.47 4.41
C LEU A 127 -19.02 15.71 5.46
N LYS A 128 -20.27 15.45 5.06
CA LYS A 128 -21.39 15.39 6.00
C LYS A 128 -21.17 14.26 7.00
N ASP A 129 -21.65 14.41 8.24
CA ASP A 129 -21.39 13.43 9.31
C ASP A 129 -21.76 12.00 8.92
N LYS A 130 -22.92 11.81 8.27
CA LYS A 130 -23.36 10.49 7.77
C LYS A 130 -22.41 9.88 6.73
N ASP A 131 -21.79 10.71 5.88
CA ASP A 131 -20.85 10.24 4.86
C ASP A 131 -19.50 9.91 5.47
N ARG A 132 -19.04 10.73 6.41
CA ARG A 132 -17.80 10.48 7.16
C ARG A 132 -17.92 9.19 7.97
N GLU A 133 -19.05 8.97 8.62
CA GLU A 133 -19.34 7.75 9.37
C GLU A 133 -19.30 6.51 8.47
N LEU A 134 -19.99 6.56 7.32
CA LEU A 134 -19.98 5.47 6.36
C LEU A 134 -18.56 5.14 5.85
N ILE A 135 -17.74 6.15 5.59
CA ILE A 135 -16.33 5.95 5.20
C ILE A 135 -15.53 5.31 6.33
N ASN A 136 -15.73 5.73 7.59
CA ASN A 136 -15.02 5.15 8.73
C ASN A 136 -15.36 3.67 8.89
N GLN A 137 -16.65 3.31 8.87
CA GLN A 137 -17.09 1.92 9.01
C GLN A 137 -16.51 1.04 7.90
N VAL A 138 -16.53 1.51 6.65
CA VAL A 138 -16.06 0.69 5.52
C VAL A 138 -14.53 0.57 5.46
N TYR A 139 -13.79 1.66 5.67
CA TYR A 139 -12.33 1.66 5.42
C TYR A 139 -11.47 1.57 6.68
N ARG A 140 -11.95 2.10 7.81
CA ARG A 140 -11.20 2.06 9.07
C ARG A 140 -11.55 0.81 9.87
N GLU A 141 -12.84 0.50 10.00
CA GLU A 141 -13.32 -0.67 10.74
C GLU A 141 -13.36 -1.93 9.87
N GLN A 142 -13.22 -1.78 8.54
CA GLN A 142 -13.29 -2.86 7.57
C GLN A 142 -14.63 -3.62 7.59
N THR A 143 -15.70 -2.95 8.02
CA THR A 143 -17.05 -3.53 8.10
C THR A 143 -17.58 -3.80 6.68
N PRO A 144 -18.04 -5.02 6.37
CA PRO A 144 -18.59 -5.33 5.06
C PRO A 144 -19.79 -4.45 4.72
N VAL A 145 -19.81 -3.90 3.50
CA VAL A 145 -20.91 -3.02 3.03
C VAL A 145 -22.28 -3.71 3.13
N LYS A 146 -22.30 -5.03 2.99
CA LYS A 146 -23.52 -5.84 3.18
C LYS A 146 -24.06 -5.74 4.60
N GLU A 147 -23.21 -5.89 5.61
CA GLU A 147 -23.62 -5.80 7.02
C GLU A 147 -24.15 -4.41 7.36
N LEU A 148 -23.52 -3.36 6.81
CA LEU A 148 -24.01 -1.99 6.95
C LEU A 148 -25.36 -1.77 6.27
N ALA A 149 -25.60 -2.42 5.13
CA ALA A 149 -26.88 -2.37 4.41
C ALA A 149 -27.99 -3.01 5.24
N ASP A 150 -27.72 -4.20 5.77
CA ASP A 150 -28.63 -4.98 6.59
C ASP A 150 -28.98 -4.21 7.87
N ALA A 151 -27.97 -3.64 8.56
CA ALA A 151 -28.17 -2.83 9.76
C ALA A 151 -28.97 -1.53 9.52
N ALA A 152 -28.81 -0.92 8.34
CA ALA A 152 -29.52 0.30 7.97
C ALA A 152 -30.92 0.04 7.35
N GLY A 153 -31.30 -1.22 7.11
CA GLY A 153 -32.54 -1.57 6.41
C GLY A 153 -32.58 -1.04 4.97
N ALA A 154 -31.42 -0.92 4.31
CA ALA A 154 -31.29 -0.34 2.98
C ALA A 154 -30.79 -1.36 1.96
N ALA A 155 -31.13 -1.17 0.68
CA ALA A 155 -30.54 -1.99 -0.38
C ALA A 155 -29.02 -1.78 -0.45
N ILE A 156 -28.25 -2.86 -0.54
CA ILE A 156 -26.78 -2.81 -0.63
C ILE A 156 -26.28 -1.89 -1.76
N GLN A 157 -27.01 -1.87 -2.89
CA GLN A 157 -26.69 -1.02 -4.03
C GLN A 157 -26.78 0.48 -3.69
N THR A 158 -27.69 0.87 -2.80
CA THR A 158 -27.83 2.25 -2.32
C THR A 158 -26.55 2.69 -1.59
N LEU A 159 -25.99 1.83 -0.75
CA LEU A 159 -24.71 2.10 -0.07
C LEU A 159 -23.55 2.15 -1.05
N TYR A 160 -23.46 1.23 -2.01
CA TYR A 160 -22.42 1.30 -3.05
C TYR A 160 -22.51 2.59 -3.88
N ASN A 161 -23.71 3.01 -4.26
CA ASN A 161 -23.93 4.27 -4.96
C ASN A 161 -23.49 5.46 -4.10
N ARG A 162 -23.80 5.44 -2.80
CA ARG A 162 -23.39 6.48 -1.87
C ARG A 162 -21.88 6.53 -1.69
N LEU A 163 -21.22 5.38 -1.51
CA LEU A 163 -19.77 5.27 -1.43
C LEU A 163 -19.09 5.81 -2.69
N ASN A 164 -19.62 5.47 -3.88
CA ASN A 164 -19.10 5.99 -5.14
C ASN A 164 -19.24 7.50 -5.25
N GLN A 165 -20.36 8.06 -4.79
CA GLN A 165 -20.54 9.52 -4.74
C GLN A 165 -19.53 10.17 -3.79
N ILE A 166 -19.32 9.61 -2.59
CA ILE A 166 -18.34 10.12 -1.64
C ILE A 166 -16.92 10.06 -2.22
N ARG A 167 -16.54 8.94 -2.86
CA ARG A 167 -15.23 8.82 -3.54
C ARG A 167 -15.03 9.93 -4.56
N ARG A 168 -16.02 10.19 -5.43
CA ARG A 168 -15.96 11.29 -6.42
C ARG A 168 -15.82 12.67 -5.75
N GLN A 169 -16.56 12.91 -4.67
CA GLN A 169 -16.45 14.16 -3.90
C GLN A 169 -15.06 14.35 -3.30
N LEU A 170 -14.49 13.30 -2.72
CA LEU A 170 -13.14 13.32 -2.17
C LEU A 170 -12.09 13.55 -3.26
N THR A 171 -12.19 12.86 -4.40
CA THR A 171 -11.30 13.07 -5.55
C THR A 171 -11.32 14.53 -6.00
N HIS A 172 -12.51 15.09 -6.23
CA HIS A 172 -12.65 16.48 -6.65
C HIS A 172 -12.12 17.47 -5.60
N CYS A 173 -12.35 17.20 -4.31
CA CYS A 173 -11.82 18.02 -3.23
C CYS A 173 -10.28 18.01 -3.21
N ILE A 174 -9.67 16.83 -3.36
CA ILE A 174 -8.20 16.68 -3.40
C ILE A 174 -7.61 17.41 -4.60
N GLU A 175 -8.14 17.17 -5.79
CA GLU A 175 -7.68 17.81 -7.03
C GLU A 175 -7.71 19.33 -6.91
N ARG A 176 -8.82 19.87 -6.40
CA ARG A 176 -8.98 21.31 -6.19
C ARG A 176 -8.01 21.86 -5.14
N THR A 177 -7.83 21.17 -4.01
CA THR A 177 -6.91 21.64 -2.97
C THR A 177 -5.44 21.58 -3.42
N LEU A 178 -5.07 20.57 -4.20
CA LEU A 178 -3.72 20.44 -4.76
C LEU A 178 -3.45 21.43 -5.91
N SER A 179 -4.46 21.76 -6.72
CA SER A 179 -4.30 22.79 -7.77
C SER A 179 -4.03 24.18 -7.16
N TYR A 180 -4.76 24.55 -6.10
CA TYR A 180 -4.55 25.84 -5.42
C TYR A 180 -3.21 25.94 -4.67
N THR A 181 -2.63 24.82 -4.24
CA THR A 181 -1.31 24.81 -3.59
C THR A 181 -0.15 24.76 -4.59
N GLY A 182 -0.43 24.53 -5.88
CA GLY A 182 0.56 24.49 -6.97
C GLY A 182 0.84 25.84 -7.65
N GLU A 183 -0.03 26.84 -7.52
CA GLU A 183 0.10 28.16 -8.17
C GLU A 183 0.79 29.24 -7.30
N GLY A 184 1.44 28.82 -6.20
CA GLY A 184 2.08 29.72 -5.23
C GLY A 184 3.60 29.58 -5.13
N LYS A 185 4.30 29.37 -6.26
CA LYS A 185 5.77 29.50 -6.34
C LYS A 185 6.17 30.26 -7.60
#